data_AF-A0A5J5FDC7-F1
#
_entry.id   AF-A0A5J5FDC7-F1
#
_cell.length_a   1.000
_cell.length_b   1.000
_cell.length_c   1.000
_cell.angle_alpha   90.00
_cell.angle_beta   90.00
_cell.angle_gamma   90.00
#
_symmetry.space_group_name_H-M   'P 1'
#
loop_
_entity.id
_entity.type
_entity.pdbx_description
1 polymer ?
#
loop_
_entity_poly.entity_id
_entity_poly.type
_entity_poly.pdbx_seq_one_letter_code
_entity_poly.pdbx_strand_id
1 'polypeptide(L)'
;MWIPVPYHWIDYGSIAVVVVMIIGFIVEIWRGALGSKNVYPFRGPVKKQGKFRAYIMGLIEAVFGDAFYSTPLKECHFAAYYERKTHVKRIAHFLIFYGFILLILSTITGFVFDKWISVYSFIPAEKLGSMGRFVEIGLGITGGLLVLIGLSIYIPYRFRGEISRRITTADTFILLLILSVLSGFLLEISEYIGSHLFIVIAFWIHMAFVISLFASMPYTKASHVLYQIIWNFWERTGRRLGRLPKIPGTEVKTER
;
A
#
# COMPACT_ATOMS: atom_id res chain seq x y z
N MET A 1 -31.94 -1.58 8.97
CA MET A 1 -31.68 -2.61 7.95
C MET A 1 -30.30 -3.15 8.25
N TRP A 2 -30.14 -4.47 8.30
CA TRP A 2 -28.92 -5.13 8.78
C TRP A 2 -28.42 -6.01 7.66
N ILE A 3 -27.12 -6.02 7.40
CA ILE A 3 -26.55 -7.03 6.51
C ILE A 3 -26.56 -8.35 7.30
N PRO A 4 -27.08 -9.47 6.77
CA PRO A 4 -27.16 -10.75 7.50
C PRO A 4 -25.78 -11.43 7.60
N VAL A 5 -24.75 -10.66 7.96
CA VAL A 5 -23.37 -11.09 8.14
C VAL A 5 -23.00 -10.83 9.59
N PRO A 6 -22.82 -11.89 10.39
CA PRO A 6 -22.37 -11.74 11.76
C PRO A 6 -20.91 -11.27 11.81
N TYR A 7 -20.57 -10.45 12.81
CA TYR A 7 -19.20 -9.93 12.96
C TYR A 7 -18.13 -11.01 13.04
N HIS A 8 -18.42 -12.15 13.67
CA HIS A 8 -17.44 -13.22 13.83
C HIS A 8 -16.98 -13.79 12.47
N TRP A 9 -17.84 -13.84 11.45
CA TRP A 9 -17.44 -14.27 10.11
C TRP A 9 -16.46 -13.29 9.47
N ILE A 10 -16.71 -11.99 9.65
CA ILE A 10 -15.81 -10.94 9.18
C ILE A 10 -14.49 -11.03 9.94
N ASP A 11 -14.52 -11.12 11.26
CA ASP A 11 -13.33 -11.20 12.12
C ASP A 11 -12.45 -12.41 11.74
N TYR A 12 -13.04 -13.60 11.57
CA TYR A 12 -12.31 -14.80 11.14
C TYR A 12 -11.75 -14.66 9.72
N GLY A 13 -12.53 -14.11 8.79
CA GLY A 13 -12.09 -13.84 7.43
C GLY A 13 -10.91 -12.86 7.41
N SER A 14 -10.99 -11.76 8.16
CA SER A 14 -9.93 -10.77 8.30
C SER A 14 -8.65 -11.38 8.90
N ILE A 15 -8.76 -12.18 9.96
CA ILE A 15 -7.62 -12.88 10.55
C ILE A 15 -6.98 -13.83 9.53
N ALA A 16 -7.78 -14.61 8.81
CA ALA A 16 -7.28 -15.52 7.78
C ALA A 16 -6.52 -14.78 6.67
N VAL A 17 -7.06 -13.66 6.18
CA VAL A 17 -6.40 -12.82 5.16
C VAL A 17 -5.09 -12.26 5.70
N VAL A 18 -5.07 -11.74 6.93
CA VAL A 18 -3.84 -11.22 7.56
C VAL A 18 -2.78 -12.31 7.70
N VAL A 19 -3.15 -13.51 8.12
CA VAL A 19 -2.22 -14.66 8.21
C VAL A 19 -1.65 -15.00 6.84
N VAL A 20 -2.49 -15.09 5.80
CA VAL A 20 -2.04 -15.34 4.42
C VAL A 20 -1.09 -14.25 3.94
N MET A 21 -1.40 -12.98 4.21
CA MET A 21 -0.53 -11.85 3.87
C MET A 21 0.83 -11.94 4.57
N ILE A 22 0.84 -12.19 5.89
CA ILE A 22 2.08 -12.31 6.67
C ILE A 22 2.95 -13.43 6.12
N ILE A 23 2.38 -14.61 5.88
CA ILE A 23 3.11 -15.75 5.31
C ILE A 23 3.65 -15.39 3.92
N GLY A 24 2.81 -14.81 3.05
CA GLY A 24 3.22 -14.38 1.72
C GLY A 24 4.37 -13.37 1.74
N PHE A 25 4.30 -12.37 2.64
CA PHE A 25 5.38 -11.40 2.81
C PHE A 25 6.65 -12.04 3.36
N ILE A 26 6.56 -12.93 4.35
CA ILE A 26 7.74 -13.65 4.86
C ILE A 26 8.42 -14.43 3.73
N VAL A 27 7.66 -15.18 2.93
CA VAL A 27 8.18 -15.97 1.81
C VAL A 27 8.85 -15.08 0.77
N GLU A 28 8.21 -13.99 0.36
CA GLU A 28 8.73 -13.08 -0.66
C GLU A 28 9.93 -12.25 -0.15
N ILE A 29 9.95 -11.84 1.13
CA ILE A 29 11.15 -11.29 1.78
C ILE A 29 12.26 -12.33 1.72
N TRP A 30 11.99 -13.57 2.09
CA TRP A 30 13.02 -14.59 2.18
C TRP A 30 13.62 -14.89 0.80
N ARG A 31 12.77 -14.98 -0.25
CA ARG A 31 13.19 -15.10 -1.65
C ARG A 31 14.00 -13.89 -2.13
N GLY A 32 13.54 -12.67 -1.84
CA GLY A 32 14.19 -11.43 -2.28
C GLY A 32 15.48 -11.08 -1.51
N ALA A 33 15.48 -11.23 -0.18
CA ALA A 33 16.59 -10.90 0.71
C ALA A 33 17.72 -11.94 0.67
N LEU A 34 17.43 -13.21 0.36
CA LEU A 34 18.48 -14.22 0.15
C LEU A 34 18.97 -14.27 -1.30
N GLY A 35 18.15 -13.86 -2.28
CA GLY A 35 18.53 -13.84 -3.70
C GLY A 35 19.41 -12.64 -4.10
N SER A 36 19.29 -11.51 -3.41
CA SER A 36 20.02 -10.27 -3.75
C SER A 36 20.94 -9.83 -2.61
N LYS A 37 22.09 -10.50 -2.46
CA LYS A 37 23.21 -10.04 -1.60
C LYS A 37 23.90 -8.75 -2.08
N ASN A 38 23.39 -8.10 -3.13
CA ASN A 38 23.93 -6.89 -3.71
C ASN A 38 23.07 -5.68 -3.32
N VAL A 39 23.32 -5.18 -2.10
CA VAL A 39 22.81 -3.88 -1.65
C VAL A 39 23.61 -2.80 -2.38
N TYR A 40 23.03 -2.23 -3.44
CA TYR A 40 23.60 -1.17 -4.30
C TYR A 40 23.65 0.21 -3.58
N PRO A 41 24.41 1.20 -4.09
CA PRO A 41 25.29 2.04 -3.29
C PRO A 41 24.57 3.12 -2.48
N PHE A 42 25.07 3.31 -1.26
CA PHE A 42 24.68 4.38 -0.34
C PHE A 42 24.67 5.76 -0.99
N ARG A 43 23.52 6.46 -0.91
CA ARG A 43 23.45 7.91 -1.12
C ARG A 43 23.66 8.63 0.21
N GLY A 44 24.62 9.57 0.24
CA GLY A 44 24.85 10.47 1.36
C GLY A 44 26.00 10.07 2.28
N PRO A 45 26.38 10.95 3.22
CA PRO A 45 27.61 10.81 4.00
C PRO A 45 27.51 9.62 4.96
N VAL A 46 28.56 8.80 4.97
CA VAL A 46 28.77 7.77 5.99
C VAL A 46 29.16 8.47 7.29
N LYS A 47 28.49 8.14 8.39
CA LYS A 47 28.76 8.69 9.73
C LYS A 47 29.06 7.53 10.67
N LYS A 48 29.95 7.73 11.65
CA LYS A 48 30.21 6.75 12.70
C LYS A 48 29.51 7.20 13.98
N GLN A 49 28.31 6.66 14.23
CA GLN A 49 27.49 6.96 15.41
C GLN A 49 27.39 5.72 16.30
N GLY A 50 27.07 5.92 17.58
CA GLY A 50 26.75 4.81 18.49
C GLY A 50 25.54 4.01 17.99
N LYS A 51 25.56 2.68 18.20
CA LYS A 51 24.54 1.74 17.66
C LYS A 51 23.11 2.21 17.91
N PHE A 52 22.78 2.54 19.15
CA PHE A 52 21.45 2.99 19.54
C PHE A 52 20.99 4.24 18.76
N ARG A 53 21.84 5.25 18.65
CA ARG A 53 21.55 6.49 17.90
C ARG A 53 21.39 6.21 16.40
N ALA A 54 22.19 5.29 15.85
CA ALA A 54 22.08 4.89 14.45
C ALA A 54 20.73 4.23 14.14
N TYR A 55 20.27 3.32 15.01
CA TYR A 55 18.97 2.65 14.87
C TYR A 55 17.79 3.64 14.98
N ILE A 56 17.77 4.50 16.01
CA ILE A 56 16.68 5.47 16.18
C ILE A 56 16.63 6.43 15.01
N MET A 57 17.76 7.02 14.62
CA MET A 57 17.79 7.97 13.51
C MET A 57 17.45 7.30 12.17
N GLY A 58 17.93 6.06 11.95
CA GLY A 58 17.56 5.28 10.77
C GLY A 58 16.06 5.02 10.71
N LEU A 59 15.43 4.70 11.85
CA LEU A 59 13.99 4.50 11.95
C LEU A 59 13.21 5.79 11.70
N ILE A 60 13.59 6.89 12.36
CA ILE A 60 12.95 8.20 12.17
C ILE A 60 13.03 8.61 10.70
N GLU A 61 14.20 8.51 10.08
CA GLU A 61 14.33 8.83 8.66
C GLU A 61 13.50 7.90 7.81
N ALA A 62 13.53 6.58 8.01
CA ALA A 62 12.71 5.63 7.26
C ALA A 62 11.22 5.95 7.39
N VAL A 63 10.71 6.12 8.60
CA VAL A 63 9.28 6.37 8.84
C VAL A 63 8.88 7.76 8.35
N PHE A 64 9.53 8.83 8.82
CA PHE A 64 9.13 10.19 8.47
C PHE A 64 9.53 10.57 7.04
N GLY A 65 10.74 10.20 6.62
CA GLY A 65 11.23 10.42 5.27
C GLY A 65 10.45 9.61 4.23
N ASP A 66 10.12 8.36 4.50
CA ASP A 66 9.54 7.50 3.47
C ASP A 66 8.02 7.40 3.55
N ALA A 67 7.40 7.46 4.72
CA ALA A 67 5.94 7.45 4.81
C ALA A 67 5.33 8.83 4.52
N PHE A 68 5.88 9.92 5.09
CA PHE A 68 5.30 11.26 4.92
C PHE A 68 5.88 12.00 3.71
N TYR A 69 7.20 12.02 3.55
CA TYR A 69 7.82 12.70 2.41
C TYR A 69 7.90 11.83 1.15
N SER A 70 7.56 10.54 1.25
CA SER A 70 7.63 9.55 0.16
C SER A 70 8.96 9.61 -0.60
N THR A 71 10.04 9.82 0.13
CA THR A 71 11.38 9.96 -0.44
C THR A 71 11.72 8.80 -1.41
N PRO A 72 11.25 7.55 -1.22
CA PRO A 72 11.48 6.48 -2.20
C PRO A 72 10.70 6.64 -3.51
N LEU A 73 9.52 7.28 -3.47
CA LEU A 73 8.81 7.66 -4.70
C LEU A 73 9.56 8.76 -5.48
N LYS A 74 10.48 9.51 -4.82
CA LYS A 74 11.45 10.39 -5.50
C LYS A 74 12.62 9.59 -6.11
N GLU A 75 12.80 8.33 -5.71
CA GLU A 75 13.98 7.51 -6.01
C GLU A 75 13.69 6.32 -6.94
N CYS A 76 12.42 6.05 -7.30
CA CYS A 76 12.03 5.12 -8.38
C CYS A 76 12.62 5.46 -9.79
N HIS A 77 13.58 6.37 -9.86
CA HIS A 77 14.22 6.94 -11.04
C HIS A 77 15.65 6.43 -11.31
N PHE A 78 16.19 5.47 -10.54
CA PHE A 78 17.57 5.02 -10.79
C PHE A 78 17.79 4.38 -12.17
N ALA A 79 16.74 3.84 -12.80
CA ALA A 79 16.77 3.40 -14.21
C ALA A 79 16.09 4.41 -15.17
N ALA A 80 15.85 5.66 -14.76
CA ALA A 80 15.08 6.66 -15.51
C ALA A 80 15.78 8.03 -15.56
N TYR A 81 17.11 8.07 -15.50
CA TYR A 81 17.91 9.30 -15.54
C TYR A 81 17.70 10.15 -16.82
N TYR A 82 16.97 9.61 -17.82
CA TYR A 82 16.72 10.25 -19.12
C TYR A 82 15.26 10.66 -19.37
N GLU A 83 14.30 10.48 -18.44
CA GLU A 83 12.89 10.82 -18.71
C GLU A 83 12.54 12.30 -18.43
N ARG A 84 11.90 12.97 -19.39
CA ARG A 84 11.42 14.37 -19.31
C ARG A 84 10.10 14.54 -18.52
N LYS A 85 9.47 13.45 -18.04
CA LYS A 85 8.12 13.43 -17.40
C LYS A 85 8.10 12.78 -16.00
N THR A 86 9.19 12.86 -15.26
CA THR A 86 9.36 12.22 -13.93
C THR A 86 8.33 12.65 -12.88
N HIS A 87 7.87 13.89 -12.93
CA HIS A 87 6.94 14.45 -11.95
C HIS A 87 5.52 13.87 -12.06
N VAL A 88 5.06 13.52 -13.26
CA VAL A 88 3.68 13.04 -13.49
C VAL A 88 3.45 11.67 -12.85
N LYS A 89 4.37 10.71 -13.09
CA LYS A 89 4.31 9.39 -12.46
C LYS A 89 4.40 9.48 -10.94
N ARG A 90 5.19 10.42 -10.43
CA ARG A 90 5.33 10.65 -8.99
C ARG A 90 4.01 11.13 -8.37
N ILE A 91 3.36 12.13 -8.98
CA ILE A 91 2.04 12.60 -8.54
C ILE A 91 1.02 11.46 -8.58
N ALA A 92 1.02 10.67 -9.64
CA ALA A 92 0.13 9.52 -9.76
C ALA A 92 0.30 8.53 -8.59
N HIS A 93 1.53 8.14 -8.25
CA HIS A 93 1.77 7.25 -7.10
C HIS A 93 1.37 7.89 -5.77
N PHE A 94 1.58 9.19 -5.60
CA PHE A 94 1.14 9.89 -4.40
C PHE A 94 -0.37 9.83 -4.21
N LEU A 95 -1.12 10.14 -5.26
CA LEU A 95 -2.58 10.10 -5.24
C LEU A 95 -3.07 8.67 -4.96
N ILE A 96 -2.50 7.66 -5.61
CA ILE A 96 -2.82 6.25 -5.35
C ILE A 96 -2.49 5.87 -3.90
N PHE A 97 -1.29 6.19 -3.42
CA PHE A 97 -0.83 5.79 -2.09
C PHE A 97 -1.68 6.45 -0.99
N TYR A 98 -1.80 7.78 -1.00
CA TYR A 98 -2.59 8.47 0.01
C TYR A 98 -4.08 8.18 -0.12
N GLY A 99 -4.59 8.00 -1.34
CA GLY A 99 -5.95 7.52 -1.55
C GLY A 99 -6.19 6.15 -0.93
N PHE A 100 -5.24 5.22 -1.09
CA PHE A 100 -5.30 3.90 -0.46
C PHE A 100 -5.23 3.98 1.07
N ILE A 101 -4.42 4.87 1.64
CA ILE A 101 -4.38 5.10 3.09
C ILE A 101 -5.73 5.63 3.60
N LEU A 102 -6.35 6.59 2.91
CA LEU A 102 -7.67 7.09 3.28
C LEU A 102 -8.75 6.01 3.20
N LEU A 103 -8.69 5.12 2.20
CA LEU A 103 -9.59 3.96 2.10
C LEU A 103 -9.41 3.00 3.29
N ILE A 104 -8.17 2.70 3.69
CA ILE A 104 -7.90 1.88 4.89
C ILE A 104 -8.49 2.56 6.13
N LEU A 105 -8.26 3.87 6.30
CA LEU A 105 -8.78 4.62 7.43
C LEU A 105 -10.32 4.62 7.44
N SER A 106 -10.96 4.79 6.28
CA SER A 106 -12.40 4.67 6.11
C SER A 106 -12.90 3.32 6.64
N THR A 107 -12.31 2.22 6.19
CA THR A 107 -12.68 0.86 6.64
C THR A 107 -12.49 0.70 8.15
N ILE A 108 -11.35 1.13 8.70
CA ILE A 108 -11.10 1.05 10.15
C ILE A 108 -12.16 1.84 10.92
N THR A 109 -12.44 3.08 10.51
CA THR A 109 -13.43 3.92 11.19
C THR A 109 -14.83 3.34 11.06
N GLY A 110 -15.22 2.83 9.89
CA GLY A 110 -16.52 2.17 9.67
C GLY A 110 -16.70 1.00 10.63
N PHE A 111 -15.72 0.09 10.72
CA PHE A 111 -15.77 -1.03 11.67
C PHE A 111 -15.83 -0.60 13.13
N VAL A 112 -15.07 0.43 13.51
CA VAL A 112 -15.06 0.94 14.89
C VAL A 112 -16.42 1.53 15.25
N PHE A 113 -16.99 2.38 14.39
CA PHE A 113 -18.31 2.97 14.62
C PHE A 113 -19.42 1.92 14.57
N ASP A 114 -19.35 0.95 13.65
CA ASP A 114 -20.34 -0.12 13.51
C ASP A 114 -20.37 -0.98 14.77
N LYS A 115 -19.21 -1.47 15.23
CA LYS A 115 -19.11 -2.26 16.48
C LYS A 115 -19.51 -1.47 17.73
N TRP A 116 -19.38 -0.13 17.70
CA TRP A 116 -19.83 0.72 18.79
C TRP A 116 -21.36 0.84 18.85
N ILE A 117 -22.05 0.69 17.72
CA ILE A 117 -23.52 0.82 17.61
C ILE A 117 -24.23 -0.53 17.63
N SER A 118 -23.64 -1.55 17.01
CA SER A 118 -24.16 -2.91 16.87
C SER A 118 -23.10 -3.93 17.28
N VAL A 119 -23.47 -4.94 18.07
CA VAL A 119 -22.54 -5.99 18.52
C VAL A 119 -22.71 -7.30 17.74
N TYR A 120 -23.80 -7.47 16.98
CA TYR A 120 -24.17 -8.76 16.39
C TYR A 120 -23.99 -8.83 14.87
N SER A 121 -24.28 -7.75 14.15
CA SER A 121 -24.28 -7.75 12.68
C SER A 121 -23.91 -6.39 12.11
N PHE A 122 -23.29 -6.42 10.93
CA PHE A 122 -22.84 -5.23 10.22
C PHE A 122 -24.00 -4.37 9.73
N ILE A 123 -23.89 -3.04 9.89
CA ILE A 123 -24.90 -2.08 9.43
C ILE A 123 -24.36 -1.15 8.33
N PRO A 124 -25.23 -0.61 7.47
CA PRO A 124 -24.86 0.41 6.48
C PRO A 124 -24.28 1.68 7.12
N ALA A 125 -23.39 2.38 6.41
CA ALA A 125 -22.72 3.60 6.86
C ALA A 125 -23.70 4.69 7.32
N GLU A 126 -24.88 4.79 6.68
CA GLU A 126 -25.94 5.71 7.07
C GLU A 126 -26.45 5.55 8.52
N LYS A 127 -26.26 4.38 9.13
CA LYS A 127 -26.68 4.07 10.51
C LYS A 127 -25.59 4.32 11.54
N LEU A 128 -24.39 4.76 11.14
CA LEU A 128 -23.27 5.04 12.04
C LEU A 128 -23.39 6.34 12.85
N GLY A 129 -24.56 6.99 12.81
CA GLY A 129 -24.75 8.35 13.35
C GLY A 129 -24.13 9.42 12.44
N SER A 130 -24.40 10.70 12.75
CA SER A 130 -23.99 11.81 11.88
C SER A 130 -22.47 11.91 11.72
N MET A 131 -21.73 11.70 12.81
CA MET A 131 -20.27 11.77 12.81
C MET A 131 -19.63 10.53 12.15
N GLY A 132 -20.10 9.32 12.48
CA GLY A 132 -19.57 8.08 11.89
C GLY A 132 -19.77 8.05 10.38
N ARG A 133 -20.98 8.39 9.93
CA ARG A 133 -21.31 8.53 8.50
C ARG A 133 -20.39 9.51 7.79
N PHE A 134 -20.21 10.72 8.35
CA PHE A 134 -19.40 11.75 7.70
C PHE A 134 -17.93 11.35 7.61
N VAL A 135 -17.38 10.76 8.67
CA VAL A 135 -15.98 10.33 8.72
C VAL A 135 -15.74 9.18 7.74
N GLU A 136 -16.55 8.13 7.79
CA GLU A 136 -16.39 6.98 6.89
C GLU A 136 -16.58 7.39 5.43
N ILE A 137 -17.73 7.95 5.07
CA ILE A 137 -18.03 8.30 3.68
C ILE A 137 -17.05 9.35 3.16
N GLY A 138 -16.68 10.34 3.98
CA GLY A 138 -15.74 11.38 3.60
C GLY A 138 -14.35 10.81 3.28
N LEU A 139 -13.83 9.93 4.13
CA LEU A 139 -12.56 9.24 3.90
C LEU A 139 -12.64 8.28 2.70
N GLY A 140 -13.73 7.53 2.60
CA GLY A 140 -13.98 6.56 1.54
C GLY A 140 -14.06 7.19 0.15
N ILE A 141 -14.91 8.21 -0.01
CA ILE A 141 -15.07 8.94 -1.28
C ILE A 141 -13.76 9.64 -1.67
N THR A 142 -13.15 10.38 -0.73
CA THR A 142 -11.90 11.11 -1.00
C THR A 142 -10.80 10.12 -1.39
N GLY A 143 -10.64 9.04 -0.64
CA GLY A 143 -9.67 7.99 -0.91
C GLY A 143 -9.89 7.34 -2.27
N GLY A 144 -11.12 6.94 -2.59
CA GLY A 144 -11.49 6.34 -3.86
C GLY A 144 -11.23 7.25 -5.04
N LEU A 145 -11.59 8.53 -4.95
CA LEU A 145 -11.33 9.51 -6.01
C LEU A 145 -9.83 9.72 -6.24
N LEU A 146 -9.03 9.86 -5.17
CA LEU A 146 -7.58 9.99 -5.29
C LEU A 146 -6.97 8.76 -5.98
N VAL A 147 -7.40 7.54 -5.65
CA VAL A 147 -6.95 6.33 -6.32
C VAL A 147 -7.32 6.33 -7.80
N LEU A 148 -8.57 6.63 -8.16
CA LEU A 148 -9.01 6.62 -9.56
C LEU A 148 -8.32 7.70 -10.40
N ILE A 149 -8.18 8.92 -9.86
CA ILE A 149 -7.45 10.02 -10.52
C ILE A 149 -5.98 9.62 -10.68
N GLY A 150 -5.35 9.11 -9.61
CA GLY A 150 -3.97 8.65 -9.64
C GLY A 150 -3.75 7.54 -10.67
N LEU A 151 -4.66 6.56 -10.78
CA LEU A 151 -4.59 5.50 -11.77
C LEU A 151 -4.83 6.00 -13.20
N SER A 152 -5.75 6.95 -13.39
CA SER A 152 -6.01 7.59 -14.68
C SER A 152 -4.79 8.35 -15.19
N ILE A 153 -4.02 8.96 -14.27
CA ILE A 153 -2.73 9.58 -14.58
C ILE A 153 -1.64 8.50 -14.76
N TYR A 154 -1.64 7.42 -13.99
CA TYR A 154 -0.57 6.41 -14.05
C TYR A 154 -0.60 5.56 -15.32
N ILE A 155 -1.77 5.03 -15.68
CA ILE A 155 -1.93 4.02 -16.74
C ILE A 155 -1.36 4.47 -18.10
N PRO A 156 -1.63 5.70 -18.59
CA PRO A 156 -1.08 6.15 -19.88
C PRO A 156 0.44 6.25 -19.91
N TYR A 157 1.07 6.44 -18.75
CA TYR A 157 2.51 6.67 -18.63
C TYR A 157 3.27 5.45 -18.11
N ARG A 158 2.58 4.35 -17.79
CA ARG A 158 3.19 3.19 -17.14
C ARG A 158 4.20 2.45 -18.05
N PHE A 159 3.96 2.42 -19.36
CA PHE A 159 4.82 1.74 -20.33
C PHE A 159 5.93 2.68 -20.82
N ARG A 160 7.15 2.14 -20.98
CA ARG A 160 8.29 2.84 -21.57
C ARG A 160 8.48 2.28 -22.98
N GLY A 161 8.04 3.01 -24.00
CA GLY A 161 8.15 2.54 -25.39
C GLY A 161 6.99 1.62 -25.79
N GLU A 162 7.30 0.40 -26.25
CA GLU A 162 6.30 -0.51 -26.78
C GLU A 162 5.29 -0.96 -25.71
N ILE A 163 4.02 -0.95 -26.09
CA ILE A 163 2.93 -1.46 -25.26
C ILE A 163 3.09 -2.97 -25.16
N SER A 164 3.60 -3.44 -24.00
CA SER A 164 3.60 -4.87 -23.72
C SER A 164 2.16 -5.35 -23.56
N ARG A 165 1.74 -6.27 -24.44
CA ARG A 165 0.42 -6.92 -24.37
C ARG A 165 0.35 -8.03 -23.30
N ARG A 166 1.46 -8.32 -22.62
CA ARG A 166 1.52 -9.38 -21.61
C ARG A 166 0.96 -8.86 -20.28
N ILE A 167 -0.09 -9.51 -19.79
CA ILE A 167 -0.63 -9.24 -18.45
C ILE A 167 0.40 -9.72 -17.42
N THR A 168 0.82 -8.80 -16.56
CA THR A 168 1.74 -9.06 -15.44
C THR A 168 0.98 -9.11 -14.11
N THR A 169 1.61 -9.64 -13.06
CA THR A 169 1.02 -9.65 -11.70
C THR A 169 0.73 -8.23 -11.19
N ALA A 170 1.49 -7.23 -11.64
CA ALA A 170 1.21 -5.83 -11.33
C ALA A 170 -0.11 -5.34 -11.95
N ASP A 171 -0.49 -5.89 -13.10
CA ASP A 171 -1.70 -5.51 -13.83
C ASP A 171 -2.93 -6.09 -13.16
N THR A 172 -2.81 -7.33 -12.69
CA THR A 172 -3.82 -7.97 -11.84
C THR A 172 -4.06 -7.14 -10.57
N PHE A 173 -3.00 -6.67 -9.90
CA PHE A 173 -3.15 -5.82 -8.71
C PHE A 173 -3.84 -4.49 -9.03
N ILE A 174 -3.44 -3.81 -10.11
CA ILE A 174 -4.08 -2.56 -10.54
C ILE A 174 -5.56 -2.80 -10.86
N LEU A 175 -5.88 -3.88 -11.57
CA LEU A 175 -7.26 -4.23 -11.88
C LEU A 175 -8.08 -4.49 -10.61
N LEU A 176 -7.56 -5.30 -9.68
CA LEU A 176 -8.21 -5.55 -8.39
C LEU A 176 -8.40 -4.27 -7.60
N LEU A 177 -7.44 -3.34 -7.63
CA LEU A 177 -7.55 -2.05 -6.97
C LEU A 177 -8.67 -1.20 -7.58
N ILE A 178 -8.76 -1.13 -8.91
CA ILE A 178 -9.85 -0.44 -9.62
C ILE A 178 -11.19 -1.07 -9.24
N LEU A 179 -11.31 -2.39 -9.33
CA LEU A 179 -12.56 -3.10 -9.02
C LEU A 179 -12.96 -2.94 -7.55
N SER A 180 -12.01 -2.91 -6.63
CA SER A 180 -12.27 -2.65 -5.20
C SER A 180 -12.82 -1.25 -5.00
N VAL A 181 -12.24 -0.23 -5.65
CA VAL A 181 -12.72 1.16 -5.53
C VAL A 181 -14.09 1.34 -6.20
N LEU A 182 -14.29 0.81 -7.40
CA LEU A 182 -15.57 0.91 -8.11
C LEU A 182 -16.69 0.18 -7.37
N SER A 183 -16.42 -1.01 -6.83
CA SER A 183 -17.39 -1.74 -6.00
C SER A 183 -17.68 -1.04 -4.68
N GLY A 184 -16.71 -0.32 -4.10
CA GLY A 184 -16.94 0.53 -2.92
C GLY A 184 -17.90 1.68 -3.22
N PHE A 185 -17.72 2.37 -4.35
CA PHE A 185 -18.68 3.38 -4.80
C PHE A 185 -20.06 2.78 -5.12
N LEU A 186 -20.11 1.56 -5.68
CA LEU A 186 -21.37 0.86 -5.91
C LEU A 186 -22.09 0.53 -4.60
N LEU A 187 -21.35 0.14 -3.55
CA LEU A 187 -21.91 -0.09 -2.22
C LEU A 187 -22.51 1.20 -1.65
N GLU A 188 -21.78 2.31 -1.71
CA GLU A 188 -22.25 3.64 -1.28
C GLU A 188 -23.55 4.05 -2.02
N ILE A 189 -23.59 3.89 -3.35
CA ILE A 189 -24.80 4.16 -4.14
C ILE A 189 -25.95 3.24 -3.71
N SER A 190 -25.66 1.97 -3.44
CA SER A 190 -26.68 1.00 -3.00
C SER A 190 -27.27 1.38 -1.63
N GLU A 191 -26.43 1.89 -0.73
CA GLU A 191 -26.89 2.45 0.55
C GLU A 191 -27.78 3.67 0.35
N TYR A 192 -27.40 4.59 -0.54
CA TYR A 192 -28.21 5.77 -0.85
C TYR A 192 -29.59 5.42 -1.45
N ILE A 193 -29.66 4.38 -2.28
CA ILE A 193 -30.92 3.86 -2.84
C ILE A 193 -31.78 3.21 -1.74
N GLY A 194 -31.18 2.70 -0.66
CA GLY A 194 -31.87 2.11 0.48
C GLY A 194 -32.44 0.70 0.22
N SER A 195 -32.05 0.04 -0.87
CA SER A 195 -32.52 -1.30 -1.19
C SER A 195 -31.67 -2.38 -0.54
N HIS A 196 -32.29 -3.19 0.32
CA HIS A 196 -31.61 -4.22 1.08
C HIS A 196 -30.84 -5.21 0.19
N LEU A 197 -31.49 -5.69 -0.86
CA LEU A 197 -30.92 -6.69 -1.75
C LEU A 197 -29.67 -6.15 -2.46
N PHE A 198 -29.73 -4.91 -2.95
CA PHE A 198 -28.60 -4.29 -3.63
C PHE A 198 -27.41 -4.07 -2.69
N ILE A 199 -27.66 -3.62 -1.45
CA ILE A 199 -26.61 -3.45 -0.44
C ILE A 199 -25.90 -4.78 -0.16
N VAL A 200 -26.67 -5.86 0.06
CA VAL A 200 -26.09 -7.19 0.36
C VAL A 200 -25.25 -7.70 -0.82
N ILE A 201 -25.74 -7.57 -2.05
CA ILE A 201 -25.01 -8.02 -3.24
C ILE A 201 -23.74 -7.18 -3.44
N ALA A 202 -23.84 -5.85 -3.38
CA ALA A 202 -22.71 -4.94 -3.55
C ALA A 202 -21.64 -5.17 -2.49
N PHE A 203 -22.05 -5.41 -1.23
CA PHE A 203 -21.15 -5.70 -0.13
C PHE A 203 -20.32 -6.97 -0.40
N TRP A 204 -20.95 -8.07 -0.79
CA TRP A 204 -20.21 -9.32 -1.05
C TRP A 204 -19.29 -9.23 -2.27
N ILE A 205 -19.71 -8.52 -3.32
CA ILE A 205 -18.86 -8.23 -4.48
C ILE A 205 -17.63 -7.41 -4.04
N HIS A 206 -17.84 -6.37 -3.25
CA HIS A 206 -16.75 -5.55 -2.72
C HIS A 206 -15.79 -6.38 -1.86
N MET A 207 -16.32 -7.18 -0.94
CA MET A 207 -15.53 -8.08 -0.09
C MET A 207 -14.70 -9.08 -0.90
N ALA A 208 -15.25 -9.66 -1.97
CA ALA A 208 -14.50 -10.57 -2.84
C ALA A 208 -13.28 -9.88 -3.50
N PHE A 209 -13.45 -8.64 -3.97
CA PHE A 209 -12.34 -7.86 -4.54
C PHE A 209 -11.32 -7.43 -3.50
N VAL A 210 -11.77 -6.96 -2.32
CA VAL A 210 -10.88 -6.54 -1.22
C VAL A 210 -10.04 -7.71 -0.72
N ILE A 211 -10.66 -8.87 -0.47
CA ILE A 211 -9.95 -10.09 -0.05
C ILE A 211 -8.92 -10.48 -1.10
N SER A 212 -9.31 -10.49 -2.39
CA SER A 212 -8.40 -10.83 -3.49
C SER A 212 -7.24 -9.83 -3.62
N LEU A 213 -7.51 -8.54 -3.43
CA LEU A 213 -6.50 -7.48 -3.46
C LEU A 213 -5.45 -7.68 -2.37
N PHE A 214 -5.89 -7.91 -1.13
CA PHE A 214 -4.98 -8.10 0.00
C PHE A 214 -4.25 -9.44 -0.04
N ALA A 215 -4.93 -10.53 -0.38
CA ALA A 215 -4.31 -11.85 -0.52
C ALA A 215 -3.25 -11.89 -1.64
N SER A 216 -3.44 -11.14 -2.72
CA SER A 216 -2.46 -11.05 -3.81
C SER A 216 -1.34 -10.04 -3.55
N MET A 217 -1.51 -9.10 -2.61
CA MET A 217 -0.57 -8.02 -2.33
C MET A 217 0.90 -8.47 -2.18
N PRO A 218 1.24 -9.55 -1.44
CA PRO A 218 2.62 -9.98 -1.27
C PRO A 218 3.31 -10.40 -2.56
N TYR A 219 2.54 -10.93 -3.52
CA TYR A 219 3.05 -11.51 -4.77
C TYR A 219 3.07 -10.50 -5.94
N THR A 220 2.73 -9.25 -5.66
CA THR A 220 2.64 -8.18 -6.65
C THR A 220 3.68 -7.09 -6.38
N LYS A 221 3.76 -6.09 -7.25
CA LYS A 221 4.61 -4.91 -7.03
C LYS A 221 4.18 -4.06 -5.83
N ALA A 222 2.99 -4.27 -5.26
CA ALA A 222 2.54 -3.60 -4.05
C ALA A 222 3.41 -3.94 -2.83
N SER A 223 4.03 -5.13 -2.83
CA SER A 223 4.97 -5.55 -1.78
C SER A 223 6.17 -4.61 -1.61
N HIS A 224 6.51 -3.88 -2.69
CA HIS A 224 7.56 -2.85 -2.66
C HIS A 224 7.31 -1.80 -1.58
N VAL A 225 6.06 -1.45 -1.28
CA VAL A 225 5.74 -0.45 -0.23
C VAL A 225 6.29 -0.88 1.13
N LEU A 226 6.19 -2.16 1.47
CA LEU A 226 6.68 -2.67 2.76
C LEU A 226 8.19 -2.92 2.74
N TYR A 227 8.71 -3.56 1.69
CA TYR A 227 10.13 -3.89 1.62
C TYR A 227 11.02 -2.66 1.48
N GLN A 228 10.56 -1.64 0.76
CA GLN A 228 11.33 -0.42 0.58
C GLN A 228 11.59 0.30 1.90
N ILE A 229 10.60 0.35 2.80
CA ILE A 229 10.76 0.97 4.13
C ILE A 229 11.78 0.18 4.96
N ILE A 230 11.66 -1.15 4.99
CA ILE A 230 12.58 -2.02 5.72
C ILE A 230 14.00 -1.89 5.16
N TRP A 231 14.13 -1.89 3.84
CA TRP A 231 15.41 -1.74 3.16
C TRP A 231 16.07 -0.40 3.46
N ASN A 232 15.33 0.69 3.31
CA ASN A 232 15.82 2.04 3.58
C ASN A 232 16.23 2.21 5.04
N PHE A 233 15.49 1.59 5.97
CA PHE A 233 15.87 1.54 7.38
C PHE A 233 17.22 0.85 7.59
N TRP A 234 17.42 -0.34 7.03
CA TRP A 234 18.70 -1.07 7.13
C TRP A 234 19.85 -0.34 6.44
N GLU A 235 19.57 0.27 5.30
CA GLU A 235 20.53 1.06 4.54
C GLU A 235 21.00 2.29 5.36
N ARG A 236 20.05 3.10 5.86
CA ARG A 236 20.34 4.30 6.67
C ARG A 236 21.05 3.97 7.97
N THR A 237 20.62 2.88 8.62
CA THR A 237 21.29 2.37 9.82
C THR A 237 22.72 1.94 9.49
N GLY A 238 22.92 1.21 8.39
CA GLY A 238 24.24 0.79 7.91
C GLY A 238 25.20 1.96 7.69
N ARG A 239 24.74 3.03 7.04
CA ARG A 239 25.54 4.25 6.83
C ARG A 239 25.96 4.92 8.13
N ARG A 240 25.06 4.96 9.12
CA ARG A 240 25.30 5.58 10.44
C ARG A 240 26.16 4.73 11.37
N LEU A 241 26.31 3.43 11.06
CA LEU A 241 27.26 2.52 11.70
C LEU A 241 28.64 2.56 11.04
N GLY A 242 28.84 3.37 10.00
CA GLY A 242 30.11 3.45 9.28
C GLY A 242 30.30 2.38 8.19
N ARG A 243 29.25 1.66 7.77
CA ARG A 243 29.37 0.67 6.69
C ARG A 243 29.55 1.40 5.35
N LEU A 244 30.56 1.00 4.58
CA LEU A 244 30.86 1.56 3.25
C LEU A 244 30.00 0.92 2.16
N PRO A 245 29.67 1.66 1.09
CA PRO A 245 28.82 1.15 0.03
C PRO A 245 29.52 0.05 -0.74
N LYS A 246 28.80 -1.03 -1.03
CA LYS A 246 29.29 -2.03 -1.98
C LYS A 246 29.07 -1.50 -3.38
N ILE A 247 30.12 -0.97 -4.00
CA ILE A 247 30.11 -0.59 -5.41
C ILE A 247 30.43 -1.85 -6.23
N PRO A 248 29.60 -2.24 -7.20
CA PRO A 248 29.90 -3.36 -8.08
C PRO A 248 31.18 -3.07 -8.88
N GLY A 249 32.17 -3.96 -8.80
CA GLY A 249 33.39 -3.90 -9.63
C GLY A 249 34.63 -3.28 -8.99
N THR A 250 34.58 -2.80 -7.74
CA THR A 250 35.79 -2.35 -7.03
C THR A 250 36.13 -3.30 -5.89
N GLU A 251 36.79 -4.41 -6.21
CA GLU A 251 37.80 -4.93 -5.28
C GLU A 251 38.89 -3.86 -5.21
N VAL A 252 38.77 -2.94 -4.27
CA VAL A 252 39.87 -2.05 -3.93
C VAL A 252 40.97 -2.96 -3.38
N LYS A 253 41.94 -3.30 -4.23
CA LYS A 253 43.20 -3.89 -3.77
C LYS A 253 43.74 -2.95 -2.71
N THR A 254 43.77 -3.44 -1.48
CA THR A 254 44.49 -2.76 -0.41
C THR A 254 45.96 -3.07 -0.65
N GLU A 255 46.64 -2.15 -1.33
CA GLU A 255 48.11 -2.14 -1.33
C GLU A 255 48.56 -1.90 0.12
N ARG A 256 49.33 -2.84 0.65
CA ARG A 256 50.04 -2.74 1.92
C ARG A 256 51.37 -2.05 1.68
#